data_AF-A0A7J9H828-F1
#
_entry.id   AF-A0A7J9H828-F1
#
_cell.length_a   1.000
_cell.length_b   1.000
_cell.length_c   1.000
_cell.angle_alpha   90.00
_cell.angle_beta   90.00
_cell.angle_gamma   90.00
#
_symmetry.space_group_name_H-M   'P 1'
#
loop_
_entity.id
_entity.type
_entity.pdbx_description
1 polymer ?
#
loop_
_entity_poly.entity_id
_entity_poly.type
_entity_poly.pdbx_seq_one_letter_code
_entity_poly.pdbx_strand_id
1 'polypeptide(L)'
;MDIERVLTGLPWTFNNHLLLLNKLVRGEDPLKVPLIFTPFWVQIHDVPIGLFSEMLAIQLGNFIGVFPEYDTSNLGKENRNYMRVRVQIDVRKPLKRKKKVLCNGVRSYVKFKYERLSLFCFSCGILWHNDSFCEIKMMTQADTDELDWDLSL
;
A
#
# COMPACT_ATOMS: atom_id res chain seq x y z
N MET A 1 -0.98 -25.60 13.78
CA MET A 1 -0.91 -24.13 13.71
C MET A 1 -1.56 -23.72 12.39
N ASP A 2 -2.61 -22.93 12.44
CA ASP A 2 -3.43 -22.62 11.25
C ASP A 2 -2.71 -21.59 10.36
N ILE A 3 -2.11 -22.07 9.26
CA ILE A 3 -1.37 -21.24 8.28
C ILE A 3 -2.28 -20.15 7.72
N GLU A 4 -3.57 -20.44 7.54
CA GLU A 4 -4.53 -19.48 7.00
C GLU A 4 -4.72 -18.31 7.97
N ARG A 5 -4.70 -18.55 9.28
CA ARG A 5 -4.75 -17.47 10.28
C ARG A 5 -3.53 -16.55 10.21
N VAL A 6 -2.35 -17.10 9.93
CA VAL A 6 -1.12 -16.31 9.79
C VAL A 6 -1.19 -15.44 8.53
N LEU A 7 -1.60 -16.01 7.41
CA LEU A 7 -1.67 -15.32 6.11
C LEU A 7 -2.78 -14.26 6.08
N THR A 8 -3.95 -14.56 6.63
CA THR A 8 -5.06 -13.59 6.74
C THR A 8 -4.74 -12.43 7.68
N GLY A 9 -3.91 -12.65 8.71
CA GLY A 9 -3.50 -11.63 9.67
C GLY A 9 -2.44 -10.63 9.18
N LEU A 10 -1.81 -10.87 8.02
CA LEU A 10 -0.81 -9.97 7.43
C LEU A 10 -1.39 -8.56 7.17
N PRO A 11 -0.60 -7.49 7.38
CA PRO A 11 0.83 -7.50 7.73
C PRO A 11 1.08 -7.74 9.23
N TRP A 12 2.22 -8.37 9.56
CA TRP A 12 2.66 -8.59 10.94
C TRP A 12 3.83 -7.67 11.29
N THR A 13 3.93 -7.27 12.55
CA THR A 13 4.99 -6.40 13.04
C THR A 13 5.54 -6.89 14.37
N PHE A 14 6.84 -6.72 14.58
CA PHE A 14 7.50 -6.94 15.87
C PHE A 14 8.38 -5.72 16.19
N ASN A 15 8.21 -5.12 17.36
CA ASN A 15 8.88 -3.86 17.74
C ASN A 15 8.74 -2.76 16.67
N ASN A 16 7.56 -2.63 16.06
CA ASN A 16 7.28 -1.71 14.95
C ASN A 16 8.07 -1.96 13.64
N HIS A 17 8.82 -3.06 13.54
CA HIS A 17 9.43 -3.53 12.31
C HIS A 17 8.50 -4.52 11.60
N LEU A 18 8.38 -4.37 10.27
CA LEU A 18 7.57 -5.22 9.41
C LEU A 18 8.17 -6.63 9.29
N LEU A 19 7.34 -7.66 9.47
CA LEU A 19 7.71 -9.04 9.19
C LEU A 19 7.21 -9.44 7.79
N LEU A 20 8.15 -9.81 6.92
CA LEU A 20 7.85 -10.31 5.58
C LEU A 20 7.76 -11.83 5.63
N LEU A 21 6.59 -12.36 5.25
CA LEU A 21 6.29 -13.79 5.28
C LEU A 21 5.88 -14.23 3.87
N ASN A 22 6.44 -15.35 3.42
CA ASN A 22 6.00 -16.02 2.19
C ASN A 22 5.60 -17.47 2.47
N LYS A 23 4.46 -17.90 1.92
CA LYS A 23 4.05 -19.31 1.96
C LYS A 23 4.88 -20.07 0.93
N LEU A 24 5.75 -20.97 1.38
CA LEU A 24 6.53 -21.81 0.49
C LEU A 24 5.63 -22.80 -0.26
N VAL A 25 5.88 -22.93 -1.56
CA VAL A 25 5.27 -23.95 -2.42
C VAL A 25 6.18 -25.17 -2.47
N ARG A 26 5.60 -26.37 -2.64
CA ARG A 26 6.37 -27.62 -2.67
C ARG A 26 7.39 -27.60 -3.81
N GLY A 27 8.67 -27.81 -3.47
CA GLY A 27 9.77 -27.79 -4.42
C GLY A 27 10.49 -26.44 -4.55
N GLU A 28 10.00 -25.39 -3.88
CA GLU A 28 10.74 -24.13 -3.77
C GLU A 28 11.92 -24.27 -2.82
N ASP A 29 13.05 -23.66 -3.20
CA ASP A 29 14.19 -23.46 -2.33
C ASP A 29 13.95 -22.21 -1.47
N PRO A 30 13.81 -22.35 -0.12
CA PRO A 30 13.53 -21.23 0.76
C PRO A 30 14.54 -20.08 0.66
N LEU A 31 15.79 -20.39 0.29
CA LEU A 31 16.86 -19.40 0.16
C LEU A 31 16.75 -18.56 -1.11
N LYS A 32 15.94 -18.99 -2.09
CA LYS A 32 15.75 -18.29 -3.37
C LYS A 32 14.45 -17.49 -3.42
N VAL A 33 13.59 -17.61 -2.40
CA VAL A 33 12.31 -16.90 -2.37
C VAL A 33 12.54 -15.44 -1.94
N PRO A 34 12.17 -14.46 -2.79
CA PRO A 34 12.36 -13.06 -2.44
C PRO A 34 11.30 -12.61 -1.42
N LEU A 35 11.74 -12.27 -0.22
CA LEU A 35 10.90 -11.67 0.82
C LEU A 35 10.84 -10.14 0.62
N ILE A 36 10.05 -9.72 -0.35
CA ILE A 36 9.95 -8.30 -0.75
C ILE A 36 8.49 -7.81 -0.88
N PHE A 37 7.52 -8.70 -0.69
CA PHE A 37 6.10 -8.37 -0.79
C PHE A 37 5.39 -8.60 0.54
N THR A 38 4.40 -7.75 0.83
CA THR A 38 3.46 -7.98 1.92
C THR A 38 2.10 -7.36 1.61
N PRO A 39 0.97 -7.98 2.01
CA PRO A 39 -0.33 -7.41 1.77
C PRO A 39 -0.65 -6.32 2.82
N PHE A 40 -1.19 -5.20 2.35
CA PHE A 40 -1.78 -4.15 3.19
C PHE A 40 -3.24 -3.96 2.83
N TRP A 41 -4.06 -3.65 3.85
CA TRP A 41 -5.35 -3.01 3.63
C TRP A 41 -5.13 -1.54 3.36
N VAL A 42 -5.73 -1.03 2.29
CA VAL A 42 -5.63 0.37 1.88
C VAL A 42 -7.03 0.94 1.72
N GLN A 43 -7.27 2.06 2.40
CA GLN A 43 -8.48 2.85 2.27
C GLN A 43 -8.27 3.91 1.18
N ILE A 44 -9.22 4.02 0.27
CA ILE A 44 -9.25 4.97 -0.84
C ILE A 44 -10.33 6.00 -0.53
N HIS A 45 -9.90 7.20 -0.16
CA HIS A 45 -10.73 8.32 0.22
C HIS A 45 -10.88 9.32 -0.92
N ASP A 46 -11.85 10.24 -0.76
CA ASP A 46 -12.14 11.33 -1.70
C ASP A 46 -12.49 10.83 -3.12
N VAL A 47 -13.07 9.64 -3.22
CA VAL A 47 -13.55 9.08 -4.48
C VAL A 47 -14.79 9.88 -4.92
N PRO A 48 -14.82 10.46 -6.14
CA PRO A 48 -15.97 11.20 -6.63
C PRO A 48 -17.26 10.36 -6.60
N ILE A 49 -18.37 11.02 -6.27
CA ILE A 49 -19.70 10.40 -6.29
C ILE A 49 -19.96 9.85 -7.71
N GLY A 50 -20.42 8.60 -7.80
CA GLY A 50 -20.65 7.90 -9.07
C GLY A 50 -19.44 7.12 -9.61
N LEU A 51 -18.25 7.25 -9.01
CA LEU A 51 -17.07 6.44 -9.38
C LEU A 51 -16.83 5.22 -8.49
N PHE A 52 -17.63 5.05 -7.43
CA PHE A 52 -17.58 3.87 -6.57
C PHE A 52 -17.99 2.61 -7.35
N SER A 53 -16.99 1.93 -7.89
CA SER A 53 -17.16 0.70 -8.66
C SER A 53 -16.02 -0.28 -8.36
N GLU A 54 -16.30 -1.57 -8.47
CA GLU A 54 -15.28 -2.62 -8.34
C GLU A 54 -14.15 -2.43 -9.38
N MET A 55 -14.50 -2.04 -10.61
CA MET A 55 -13.52 -1.76 -11.67
C MET A 55 -12.53 -0.67 -11.27
N LEU A 56 -13.00 0.44 -10.68
CA LEU A 56 -12.10 1.48 -10.17
C LEU A 56 -11.26 0.96 -9.00
N ALA A 57 -11.82 0.13 -8.12
CA ALA A 57 -11.09 -0.46 -7.01
C ALA A 57 -9.89 -1.28 -7.49
N ILE A 58 -10.12 -2.12 -8.51
CA ILE A 58 -9.08 -2.95 -9.13
C ILE A 58 -8.02 -2.07 -9.80
N GLN A 59 -8.44 -1.03 -10.54
CA GLN A 59 -7.50 -0.11 -11.19
C GLN A 59 -6.62 0.64 -10.18
N LEU A 60 -7.21 1.17 -9.12
CA LEU A 60 -6.47 1.87 -8.06
C LEU A 60 -5.61 0.90 -7.24
N GLY A 61 -6.11 -0.31 -6.97
CA GLY A 61 -5.36 -1.38 -6.34
C GLY A 61 -4.10 -1.74 -7.12
N ASN A 62 -4.23 -1.94 -8.43
CA ASN A 62 -3.10 -2.20 -9.34
C ASN A 62 -2.14 -1.01 -9.50
N PHE A 63 -2.64 0.22 -9.29
CA PHE A 63 -1.77 1.40 -9.24
C PHE A 63 -0.92 1.44 -7.96
N ILE A 64 -1.49 1.01 -6.83
CA ILE A 64 -0.79 0.97 -5.54
C ILE A 64 0.24 -0.17 -5.48
N GLY A 65 -0.11 -1.35 -6.01
CA GLY A 65 0.73 -2.55 -5.98
C GLY A 65 0.11 -3.67 -6.80
N VAL A 66 0.41 -4.94 -6.51
CA VAL A 66 -0.28 -6.07 -7.14
C VAL A 66 -1.59 -6.28 -6.40
N PHE A 67 -2.73 -6.35 -7.09
CA PHE A 67 -4.04 -6.48 -6.46
C PHE A 67 -4.42 -7.96 -6.21
N PRO A 68 -4.36 -8.47 -4.97
CA PRO A 68 -4.82 -9.81 -4.63
C PRO A 68 -6.33 -9.93 -4.41
N GLU A 69 -6.99 -8.91 -3.83
CA GLU A 69 -8.34 -9.12 -3.27
C GLU A 69 -9.14 -7.80 -3.11
N TYR A 70 -10.41 -7.82 -3.55
CA TYR A 70 -11.41 -6.78 -3.28
C TYR A 70 -12.29 -7.19 -2.10
N ASP A 71 -12.48 -6.29 -1.12
CA ASP A 71 -13.43 -6.55 -0.03
C ASP A 71 -14.86 -6.22 -0.49
N THR A 72 -15.54 -7.23 -1.03
CA THR A 72 -16.94 -7.14 -1.49
C THR A 72 -17.94 -6.92 -0.36
N SER A 73 -17.55 -7.11 0.92
CA SER A 73 -18.43 -6.93 2.07
C SER A 73 -18.83 -5.46 2.32
N ASN A 74 -18.26 -4.54 1.54
CA ASN A 74 -18.46 -3.09 1.66
C ASN A 74 -19.23 -2.46 0.48
N LEU A 75 -19.59 -3.22 -0.56
CA LEU A 75 -20.43 -2.70 -1.64
C LEU A 75 -21.81 -2.34 -1.08
N GLY A 76 -22.17 -1.04 -1.13
CA GLY A 76 -23.51 -0.56 -0.78
C GLY A 76 -23.80 -0.32 0.71
N LYS A 77 -22.80 -0.35 1.61
CA LYS A 77 -23.02 0.10 2.99
C LYS A 77 -23.02 1.64 3.04
N GLU A 78 -24.21 2.21 3.22
CA GLU A 78 -24.53 3.65 3.20
C GLU A 78 -23.68 4.55 4.15
N ASN A 79 -22.88 3.96 5.06
CA ASN A 79 -22.19 4.66 6.14
C ASN A 79 -20.64 4.71 6.03
N ARG A 80 -20.03 4.44 4.87
CA ARG A 80 -18.56 4.55 4.72
C ARG A 80 -18.13 5.39 3.51
N ASN A 81 -17.39 6.46 3.79
CA ASN A 81 -16.90 7.45 2.82
C ASN A 81 -15.66 7.01 2.02
N TYR A 82 -15.31 5.71 2.00
CA TYR A 82 -14.09 5.22 1.35
C TYR A 82 -14.23 3.79 0.81
N MET A 83 -13.46 3.48 -0.24
CA MET A 83 -13.30 2.11 -0.74
C MET A 83 -12.16 1.43 0.02
N ARG A 84 -12.24 0.12 0.28
CA ARG A 84 -11.18 -0.63 0.96
C ARG A 84 -10.70 -1.77 0.09
N VAL A 85 -9.40 -1.83 -0.15
CA VAL A 85 -8.76 -2.82 -1.02
C VAL A 85 -7.61 -3.51 -0.28
N ARG A 86 -7.36 -4.78 -0.60
CA ARG A 86 -6.15 -5.46 -0.13
C ARG A 86 -5.14 -5.48 -1.27
N VAL A 87 -3.93 -4.98 -1.02
CA VAL A 87 -2.89 -4.80 -2.05
C VAL A 87 -1.59 -5.44 -1.59
N GLN A 88 -0.95 -6.25 -2.44
CA GLN A 88 0.42 -6.71 -2.25
C GLN A 88 1.40 -5.59 -2.62
N ILE A 89 2.13 -5.09 -1.63
CA ILE A 89 3.06 -3.98 -1.76
C ILE A 89 4.49 -4.51 -1.88
N ASP A 90 5.22 -4.04 -2.89
CA ASP A 90 6.68 -4.21 -2.96
C ASP A 90 7.32 -3.24 -1.98
N VAL A 91 7.91 -3.75 -0.90
CA VAL A 91 8.47 -2.90 0.16
C VAL A 91 9.67 -2.07 -0.29
N ARG A 92 10.22 -2.36 -1.48
CA ARG A 92 11.34 -1.63 -2.10
C ARG A 92 10.96 -0.41 -2.87
N LYS A 93 9.67 -0.18 -3.03
CA LYS A 93 9.16 1.00 -3.70
C LYS A 93 8.57 1.94 -2.67
N PRO A 94 8.65 3.26 -2.91
CA PRO A 94 7.86 4.21 -2.15
C PRO A 94 6.38 3.81 -2.19
N LEU A 95 5.70 3.97 -1.06
CA LEU A 95 4.24 3.87 -1.00
C LEU A 95 3.60 4.83 -2.03
N LYS A 96 2.30 4.68 -2.30
CA LYS A 96 1.54 5.66 -3.09
C LYS A 96 0.61 6.43 -2.16
N ARG A 97 0.50 7.76 -2.28
CA ARG A 97 -0.38 8.58 -1.40
C ARG A 97 -1.69 9.00 -2.03
N LYS A 98 -1.67 9.26 -3.32
CA LYS A 98 -2.83 9.76 -4.06
C LYS A 98 -2.74 9.36 -5.51
N LYS A 99 -3.87 9.41 -6.20
CA LYS A 99 -3.93 9.30 -7.66
C LYS A 99 -4.89 10.33 -8.23
N LYS A 100 -4.49 10.97 -9.32
CA LYS A 100 -5.39 11.80 -10.11
C LYS A 100 -6.34 10.91 -10.92
N VAL A 101 -7.64 11.17 -10.79
CA VAL A 101 -8.73 10.51 -11.53
C VAL A 101 -9.50 11.55 -12.33
N LEU A 102 -10.14 11.10 -13.41
CA LEU A 102 -11.03 11.92 -14.25
C LEU A 102 -12.45 11.39 -14.08
N CYS A 103 -13.36 12.25 -13.62
CA CYS A 103 -14.79 11.95 -13.51
C CYS A 103 -15.59 13.01 -14.25
N ASN A 104 -16.35 12.63 -15.29
CA ASN A 104 -17.22 13.56 -16.02
C ASN A 104 -16.51 14.86 -16.49
N GLY A 105 -15.25 14.74 -16.94
CA GLY A 105 -14.43 15.88 -17.36
C GLY A 105 -13.74 16.65 -16.23
N VAL A 106 -14.06 16.37 -14.96
CA VAL A 106 -13.46 16.99 -13.78
C VAL A 106 -12.32 16.13 -13.25
N ARG A 107 -11.16 16.76 -13.02
CA ARG A 107 -10.00 16.11 -12.42
C ARG A 107 -10.09 16.19 -10.90
N SER A 108 -9.99 15.05 -10.23
CA SER A 108 -9.98 14.95 -8.76
C SER A 108 -8.83 14.07 -8.30
N TYR A 109 -8.43 14.21 -7.04
CA TYR A 109 -7.44 13.32 -6.42
C TYR A 109 -8.13 12.39 -5.44
N VAL A 110 -7.92 11.09 -5.61
CA VAL A 110 -8.21 10.11 -4.56
C VAL A 110 -7.00 9.95 -3.66
N LYS A 111 -7.22 9.71 -2.37
CA LYS A 111 -6.14 9.56 -1.37
C LYS A 111 -6.08 8.14 -0.83
N PHE A 112 -4.87 7.65 -0.58
CA PHE A 112 -4.61 6.32 -0.06
C PHE A 112 -4.16 6.39 1.39
N LYS A 113 -4.81 5.60 2.25
CA LYS A 113 -4.46 5.46 3.66
C LYS A 113 -4.26 3.98 3.98
N TYR A 114 -3.02 3.63 4.31
CA TYR A 114 -2.63 2.27 4.65
C TYR A 114 -3.01 1.95 6.09
N GLU A 115 -3.65 0.80 6.31
CA GLU A 115 -3.98 0.32 7.65
C GLU A 115 -2.83 -0.50 8.23
N ARG A 116 -2.59 -0.37 9.54
CA ARG A 116 -1.53 -1.10 10.26
C ARG A 116 -0.13 -0.89 9.62
N LEU A 117 0.11 0.30 9.08
CA LEU A 117 1.41 0.68 8.54
C LEU A 117 2.45 0.71 9.67
N SER A 118 3.56 0.00 9.48
CA SER A 118 4.69 -0.04 10.40
C SER A 118 5.63 1.15 10.18
N LEU A 119 6.83 1.09 10.78
CA LEU A 119 7.95 2.00 10.45
C LEU A 119 8.11 2.13 8.92
N PHE A 120 8.17 3.36 8.42
CA PHE A 120 8.54 3.70 7.06
C PHE A 120 9.25 5.06 7.04
N CYS A 121 9.98 5.34 5.98
CA CYS A 121 10.68 6.61 5.82
C CYS A 121 9.73 7.65 5.23
N PHE A 122 9.56 8.78 5.91
CA PHE A 122 8.76 9.88 5.39
C PHE A 122 9.45 10.53 4.19
N SER A 123 10.78 10.67 4.24
CA SER A 123 11.55 11.30 3.15
C SER A 123 11.47 10.55 1.83
N CYS A 124 11.54 9.22 1.81
CA CYS A 124 11.56 8.42 0.57
C CYS A 124 10.35 7.49 0.38
N GLY A 125 9.49 7.33 1.39
CA GLY A 125 8.27 6.52 1.30
C GLY A 125 8.46 5.01 1.43
N ILE A 126 9.66 4.52 1.74
CA ILE A 126 10.02 3.08 1.77
C ILE A 126 9.79 2.47 3.17
N LEU A 127 9.38 1.20 3.24
CA LEU A 127 8.85 0.52 4.44
C LEU A 127 9.88 -0.14 5.39
N TRP A 128 11.18 -0.15 5.11
CA TRP A 128 12.16 -0.88 5.94
C TRP A 128 13.07 -0.01 6.80
N HIS A 129 13.05 1.31 6.63
CA HIS A 129 13.92 2.21 7.39
C HIS A 129 13.15 3.47 7.81
N ASN A 130 13.73 4.20 8.76
CA ASN A 130 13.27 5.53 9.15
C ASN A 130 14.18 6.60 8.55
N ASP A 131 13.79 7.87 8.69
CA ASP A 131 14.50 9.00 8.08
C ASP A 131 15.97 9.11 8.51
N SER A 132 16.33 8.64 9.70
CA SER A 132 17.72 8.67 10.21
C SER A 132 18.66 7.75 9.45
N PHE A 133 18.12 6.73 8.78
CA PHE A 133 18.88 5.75 7.99
C PHE A 133 18.50 5.81 6.50
N CYS A 134 17.96 6.94 6.05
CA CYS A 134 17.55 7.13 4.67
C CYS A 134 18.72 7.63 3.82
N GLU A 135 19.26 6.76 2.97
CA GLU A 135 20.36 7.10 2.05
C GLU A 135 19.99 8.27 1.13
N ILE A 136 18.75 8.31 0.63
CA ILE A 136 18.26 9.41 -0.23
C ILE A 136 18.35 10.75 0.50
N LYS A 137 17.92 10.79 1.78
CA LYS A 137 18.00 12.00 2.61
C LYS A 137 19.46 12.44 2.86
N MET A 138 20.36 11.47 3.05
CA MET A 138 21.78 11.76 3.26
C MET A 138 22.46 12.30 1.99
N MET A 139 22.00 11.87 0.80
CA MET A 139 22.54 12.31 -0.48
C MET A 139 22.03 13.68 -0.92
N THR A 140 20.79 14.07 -0.57
CA THR A 140 20.16 15.26 -1.15
C THR A 140 20.53 16.59 -0.49
N GLN A 141 21.14 16.64 0.71
CA GLN A 141 21.48 17.89 1.46
C GLN A 141 20.37 18.97 1.47
N ALA A 142 19.13 18.61 1.19
CA ALA A 142 18.05 19.54 0.97
C ALA A 142 17.01 19.32 2.07
N ASP A 143 17.00 20.23 3.04
CA ASP A 143 15.80 20.56 3.80
C ASP A 143 14.77 21.11 2.80
N THR A 144 14.09 20.20 2.14
CA THR A 144 12.91 20.52 1.34
C THR A 144 11.74 19.91 2.07
N ASP A 145 10.81 20.77 2.51
CA ASP A 145 9.53 20.40 3.13
C ASP A 145 8.61 19.60 2.16
N GLU A 146 9.08 19.33 0.94
CA GLU A 146 8.38 18.54 -0.06
C GLU A 146 8.81 17.06 0.01
N LEU A 147 7.83 16.19 0.30
CA LEU A 147 8.00 14.74 0.28
C LEU A 147 8.19 14.29 -1.19
N ASP A 148 9.45 14.22 -1.62
CA ASP A 148 9.90 14.10 -3.02
C ASP A 148 9.38 12.87 -3.79
N TRP A 149 8.99 11.79 -3.09
CA TRP A 149 8.53 10.57 -3.75
C TRP A 149 7.13 10.67 -4.39
N ASP A 150 6.45 11.82 -4.24
CA ASP A 150 5.17 12.14 -4.88
C ASP A 150 5.30 12.70 -6.31
N LEU A 151 6.51 12.99 -6.83
CA LEU A 151 6.70 13.70 -8.11
C LEU A 151 6.17 12.97 -9.37
N SER A 152 5.74 11.71 -9.26
CA SER A 152 5.32 10.86 -10.38
C SER A 152 3.87 10.34 -10.33
N LEU A 153 3.03 10.79 -9.38
CA LEU A 153 1.67 10.22 -9.13
C LEU A 153 0.48 11.01 -9.71
#